data_AF-A0A087VQM4-F1
#
_entry.id   AF-A0A087VQM4-F1
#
_cell.length_a   1.000
_cell.length_b   1.000
_cell.length_c   1.000
_cell.angle_alpha   90.00
_cell.angle_beta   90.00
_cell.angle_gamma   90.00
#
_symmetry.space_group_name_H-M   'P 1'
#
loop_
_entity.id
_entity.type
_entity.pdbx_description
1 polymer ?
#
loop_
_entity_poly.entity_id
_entity_poly.type
_entity_poly.pdbx_seq_one_letter_code
_entity_poly.pdbx_strand_id
1 'polypeptide(L)' 'PFFFFCQNKPVMAFGLMAITLCVAYLGYLHATVENKKDLYEAIDSEGSRYMRRKTSKWD' A
#
# COMPACT_ATOMS: atom_id res chain seq x y z
N PRO A 1 -20.22 -15.03 -39.49
CA PRO A 1 -20.83 -15.70 -38.31
C PRO A 1 -19.79 -16.55 -37.55
N PHE A 2 -19.90 -16.59 -36.22
CA PHE A 2 -19.19 -17.49 -35.27
C PHE A 2 -17.88 -17.04 -34.56
N PHE A 3 -17.65 -15.75 -34.27
CA PHE A 3 -16.72 -15.38 -33.18
C PHE A 3 -17.49 -15.21 -31.86
N PHE A 4 -18.11 -16.29 -31.38
CA PHE A 4 -18.96 -16.27 -30.19
C PHE A 4 -18.76 -17.52 -29.31
N PHE A 5 -17.54 -18.04 -29.22
CA PHE A 5 -17.22 -19.09 -28.25
C PHE A 5 -16.60 -18.48 -26.98
N CYS A 6 -17.49 -17.97 -26.12
CA CYS A 6 -17.30 -17.71 -24.68
C CYS A 6 -16.39 -16.53 -24.25
N GLN A 7 -16.77 -15.30 -24.61
CA GLN A 7 -16.14 -14.04 -24.13
C GLN A 7 -16.16 -13.83 -22.60
N ASN A 8 -16.94 -14.58 -21.82
CA ASN A 8 -17.02 -14.40 -20.36
C ASN A 8 -15.75 -14.82 -19.60
N LYS A 9 -14.93 -15.71 -20.19
CA LYS A 9 -13.72 -16.24 -19.53
C LYS A 9 -12.58 -15.22 -19.42
N PRO A 10 -12.22 -14.46 -20.47
CA PRO A 10 -11.19 -13.41 -20.36
C PRO A 10 -11.63 -12.24 -19.46
N VAL A 11 -12.92 -11.87 -19.46
CA VAL A 11 -13.45 -10.81 -18.58
C VAL A 11 -13.33 -11.21 -17.10
N MET A 12 -13.64 -12.46 -16.77
CA MET A 12 -13.46 -12.99 -15.42
C MET A 12 -11.99 -13.00 -14.99
N ALA A 13 -11.08 -13.45 -15.88
CA ALA A 13 -9.65 -13.47 -15.59
C ALA A 13 -9.08 -12.04 -15.39
N PHE A 14 -9.53 -11.08 -16.19
CA PHE A 14 -9.15 -9.67 -16.04
C PHE A 14 -9.63 -9.07 -14.72
N GLY A 15 -10.88 -9.36 -14.33
CA GLY A 15 -11.43 -8.92 -13.04
C GLY A 15 -10.64 -9.49 -11.86
N LEU A 16 -10.29 -10.78 -11.90
CA LEU A 16 -9.44 -11.40 -10.87
C LEU A 16 -8.05 -10.76 -10.81
N MET A 17 -7.43 -10.47 -11.96
CA MET A 17 -6.14 -9.78 -12.03
C MET A 17 -6.20 -8.36 -11.45
N ALA A 18 -7.28 -7.62 -11.72
CA ALA A 18 -7.48 -6.28 -11.16
C ALA A 18 -7.63 -6.34 -9.63
N ILE A 19 -8.43 -7.29 -9.12
CA ILE A 19 -8.65 -7.46 -7.67
C ILE A 19 -7.36 -7.87 -6.96
N THR A 20 -6.57 -8.80 -7.53
CA THR A 20 -5.30 -9.20 -6.93
C THR A 20 -4.31 -8.04 -6.87
N LEU A 21 -4.22 -7.21 -7.92
CA LEU A 21 -3.40 -6.00 -7.93
C LEU A 21 -3.85 -5.00 -6.86
N CYS A 22 -5.16 -4.77 -6.69
CA CYS A 22 -5.68 -3.87 -5.67
C CYS A 22 -5.31 -4.33 -4.26
N VAL A 23 -5.53 -5.61 -3.93
CA VAL A 23 -5.22 -6.15 -2.60
C VAL A 23 -3.72 -6.18 -2.36
N ALA A 24 -2.90 -6.51 -3.38
CA ALA A 24 -1.45 -6.43 -3.28
C ALA A 24 -0.95 -5.01 -3.02
N TYR A 25 -1.54 -4.00 -3.66
CA TYR A 25 -1.19 -2.59 -3.43
C TYR A 25 -1.53 -2.13 -2.01
N LEU A 26 -2.69 -2.54 -1.49
CA LEU A 26 -3.08 -2.27 -0.10
C LEU A 26 -2.14 -2.97 0.88
N GLY A 27 -1.75 -4.23 0.63
CA GLY A 27 -0.77 -4.95 1.44
C GLY A 27 0.61 -4.27 1.43
N TYR A 28 1.07 -3.82 0.27
CA TYR A 28 2.32 -3.05 0.14
C TYR A 28 2.26 -1.74 0.94
N LEU A 29 1.17 -0.98 0.82
CA LEU A 29 0.98 0.23 1.62
C LEU A 29 0.94 -0.10 3.12
N HIS A 30 0.25 -1.16 3.52
CA HIS A 30 0.18 -1.54 4.92
C HIS A 30 1.55 -1.89 5.50
N ALA A 31 2.36 -2.67 4.76
CA ALA A 31 3.73 -2.99 5.15
C ALA A 31 4.65 -1.76 5.18
N THR A 32 4.56 -0.86 4.19
CA THR A 32 5.37 0.37 4.16
C THR A 32 4.95 1.37 5.22
N VAL A 33 3.68 1.40 5.60
CA VAL A 33 3.17 2.22 6.69
C VAL A 33 3.58 1.65 8.04
N GLU A 34 3.55 0.32 8.26
CA GLU A 34 4.08 -0.30 9.49
C GLU A 34 5.55 0.08 9.74
N ASN A 35 6.38 0.07 8.69
CA ASN A 35 7.77 0.52 8.75
C ASN A 35 7.92 2.02 9.07
N LYS A 36 6.89 2.83 8.81
CA LYS A 36 6.91 4.30 9.00
C LYS A 36 6.12 4.78 10.21
N LYS A 37 5.17 4.00 10.76
CA LYS A 37 4.33 4.35 11.92
C LYS A 37 5.14 4.70 13.15
N ASP A 38 6.29 4.07 13.27
CA ASP A 38 7.23 4.30 14.35
C ASP A 38 8.04 5.59 14.16
N LEU A 39 8.16 6.13 12.95
CA LEU A 39 9.04 7.28 12.64
C LEU A 39 8.21 8.57 12.51
N TYR A 40 8.32 9.47 13.48
CA TYR A 40 7.79 10.84 13.36
C TYR A 40 8.88 11.73 12.75
N GLU A 41 8.52 12.59 11.78
CA GLU A 41 9.40 13.68 11.35
C GLU A 41 9.47 14.69 12.50
N ALA A 42 10.52 14.60 13.31
CA ALA A 42 10.86 15.65 14.24
C ALA A 42 11.53 16.77 13.43
N ILE A 43 10.96 17.96 13.52
CA ILE A 43 11.50 19.18 12.92
C ILE A 43 12.18 19.93 14.06
N ASP A 44 13.50 20.08 14.00
CA ASP A 44 14.21 20.93 14.96
C ASP A 44 13.89 22.41 14.72
N SER A 45 14.16 23.25 15.72
CA SER A 45 13.97 24.70 15.62
C SER A 45 14.87 25.34 14.54
N GLU A 46 15.93 24.64 14.14
CA GLU A 46 16.86 25.01 13.06
C GLU A 46 16.46 24.44 11.68
N GLY A 47 15.28 23.82 11.57
CA GLY A 47 14.69 23.37 10.30
C GLY A 47 15.19 22.02 9.76
N SER A 48 16.05 21.32 10.51
CA SER A 48 16.53 19.99 10.14
C SER A 48 15.44 18.94 10.38
N ARG A 49 15.02 18.22 9.33
CA ARG A 49 14.05 17.12 9.41
C ARG A 49 14.77 15.80 9.66
N TYR A 50 14.49 15.17 10.79
CA TYR A 50 15.06 13.85 11.10
C TYR A 50 13.95 12.90 11.56
N MET A 51 14.02 11.66 11.09
CA MET A 51 13.06 10.63 11.48
C MET A 51 13.44 10.06 12.85
N ARG A 52 12.60 10.22 13.87
CA ARG A 52 12.80 9.60 15.20
C ARG A 52 11.73 8.58 15.49
N ARG A 53 12.15 7.49 16.15
CA ARG A 53 11.21 6.51 16.69
C ARG A 53 10.37 7.15 17.81
N LYS A 54 9.05 6.94 17.81
CA LYS A 54 8.18 7.37 18.92
C LYS A 54 8.59 6.65 20.20
N THR A 55 9.31 7.35 21.07
CA THR A 55 9.44 6.96 22.48
C THR A 55 8.28 7.57 23.25
N SER A 56 7.62 6.76 24.07
CA SER A 56 6.74 7.23 25.13
C SER A 56 7.50 8.22 26.01
N LYS A 57 6.87 9.34 26.40
CA LYS A 57 7.45 10.30 27.36
C LYS A 57 7.31 9.82 28.82
N TRP A 58 6.57 8.74 29.03
CA TRP A 58 6.10 8.28 30.34
C TRP A 58 6.53 6.85 30.66
N ASP A 59 7.49 6.29 29.92
CA ASP A 59 8.22 5.09 30.31
C ASP A 59 9.60 5.52 30.85
#